data_AF-A0A9D7HDU2-F1
#
_entry.id   AF-A0A9D7HDU2-F1
#
_cell.length_a   1.000
_cell.length_b   1.000
_cell.length_c   1.000
_cell.angle_alpha   90.00
_cell.angle_beta   90.00
_cell.angle_gamma   90.00
#
_symmetry.space_group_name_H-M   'P 1'
#
loop_
_entity.id
_entity.type
_entity.pdbx_description
1 polymer ?
#
loop_
_entity_poly.entity_id
_entity_poly.type
_entity_poly.pdbx_seq_one_letter_code
_entity_poly.pdbx_strand_id
1 'polypeptide(L)'
;METDEFALRLRGWRLATAEVLYYMPDHPTLLQSFIWQTLDLAPSYPRIHKFLDFWRAEIQAVIHSVQPRQRRTAGAGEGSQCRDHSSSLD
;
A
#
# COMPACT_ATOMS: atom_id res chain seq x y z
N MET A 1 -18.02 -14.70 -0.77
CA MET A 1 -17.29 -13.42 -0.90
C MET A 1 -15.86 -13.59 -1.44
N GLU A 2 -15.47 -14.75 -1.94
CA GLU A 2 -14.10 -15.03 -2.42
C GLU A 2 -13.92 -14.68 -3.92
N THR A 3 -15.01 -14.72 -4.69
CA THR A 3 -15.06 -14.36 -6.11
C THR A 3 -14.79 -12.88 -6.38
N ASP A 4 -15.12 -11.98 -5.44
CA ASP A 4 -14.93 -10.53 -5.62
C ASP A 4 -13.46 -10.14 -5.49
N GLU A 5 -12.72 -10.67 -4.50
CA GLU A 5 -11.30 -10.37 -4.34
C GLU A 5 -10.45 -10.84 -5.52
N PHE A 6 -10.73 -12.03 -6.04
CA PHE A 6 -10.05 -12.53 -7.23
C PHE A 6 -10.35 -11.65 -8.45
N ALA A 7 -11.63 -11.29 -8.67
CA ALA A 7 -12.01 -10.36 -9.73
C ALA A 7 -11.33 -8.98 -9.59
N LEU A 8 -11.22 -8.45 -8.37
CA LEU A 8 -10.50 -7.20 -8.10
C LEU A 8 -9.01 -7.32 -8.45
N ARG A 9 -8.36 -8.43 -8.07
CA ARG A 9 -6.96 -8.69 -8.43
C ARG A 9 -6.76 -8.74 -9.95
N LEU A 10 -7.68 -9.36 -10.68
CA LEU A 10 -7.68 -9.35 -12.15
C LEU A 10 -7.86 -7.94 -12.73
N ARG A 11 -8.63 -7.07 -12.06
CA ARG A 11 -8.81 -5.66 -12.42
C ARG A 11 -7.64 -4.75 -12.01
N GLY A 12 -6.51 -5.32 -11.58
CA GLY A 12 -5.31 -4.56 -11.22
C GLY A 12 -5.23 -4.13 -9.75
N TRP A 13 -6.21 -4.49 -8.92
CA TRP A 13 -6.14 -4.22 -7.48
C TRP A 13 -5.04 -5.07 -6.84
N ARG A 14 -4.32 -4.50 -5.87
CA ARG A 14 -3.22 -5.19 -5.16
C ARG A 14 -3.31 -4.91 -3.67
N LEU A 15 -2.71 -5.80 -2.88
CA LEU A 15 -2.65 -5.62 -1.44
C LEU A 15 -1.85 -4.36 -1.10
N ALA A 16 -2.53 -3.41 -0.46
CA ALA A 16 -1.98 -2.18 0.07
C ALA A 16 -2.13 -2.18 1.60
N THR A 17 -1.15 -1.61 2.26
CA THR A 17 -1.12 -1.38 3.70
C THR A 17 -1.17 0.13 3.93
N ALA A 18 -2.11 0.62 4.73
CA ALA A 18 -2.11 1.97 5.24
C ALA A 18 -1.64 1.95 6.69
N GLU A 19 -0.59 2.70 6.98
CA GLU A 19 -0.20 3.03 8.34
C GLU A 19 -0.69 4.44 8.68
N VAL A 20 -1.54 4.55 9.69
CA VAL A 20 -2.13 5.80 10.16
C VAL A 20 -1.54 6.13 11.52
N LEU A 21 -0.88 7.28 11.63
CA LEU A 21 -0.48 7.85 12.92
C LEU A 21 -1.49 8.90 13.33
N TYR A 22 -1.96 8.87 14.58
CA TYR A 22 -2.97 9.78 15.08
C TYR A 22 -2.79 10.11 16.56
N TYR A 23 -3.37 11.25 16.96
CA TYR A 23 -3.46 11.68 18.35
C TYR A 23 -4.83 11.36 18.91
N MET A 24 -4.84 10.84 20.13
CA MET A 24 -6.06 10.62 20.91
C MET A 24 -6.63 11.98 21.37
N PRO A 25 -7.95 12.22 21.25
CA PRO A 25 -8.56 13.51 21.63
C PRO A 25 -8.40 13.85 23.13
N ASP A 26 -8.45 12.84 23.98
CA ASP A 26 -8.28 12.93 25.44
C ASP A 26 -6.81 12.97 25.88
N HIS A 27 -5.90 12.47 25.03
CA HIS A 27 -4.46 12.41 25.29
C HIS A 27 -3.64 12.91 24.08
N PRO A 28 -3.57 14.24 23.86
CA PRO A 28 -2.97 14.83 22.65
C PRO A 28 -1.44 14.68 22.57
N THR A 29 -0.78 14.27 23.66
CA THR A 29 0.66 13.96 23.67
C THR A 29 0.95 12.51 23.27
N LEU A 30 -0.06 11.65 23.24
CA LEU A 30 0.08 10.24 22.87
C LEU A 30 -0.11 10.09 21.37
N LEU A 31 0.96 9.66 20.69
CA LEU A 31 0.91 9.29 19.28
C LEU A 31 0.71 7.77 19.16
N GLN A 32 -0.37 7.35 18.51
CA GLN A 32 -0.69 5.94 18.29
C GLN A 32 -0.63 5.59 16.80
N SER A 33 -0.23 4.35 16.49
CA SER A 33 -0.25 3.79 15.14
C SER A 33 -1.41 2.81 14.95
N PHE A 34 -2.03 2.87 13.78
CA PHE A 34 -3.05 1.93 13.31
C PHE A 34 -2.65 1.42 11.93
N ILE A 35 -2.54 0.10 11.79
CA ILE A 35 -2.14 -0.57 10.55
C ILE A 35 -3.36 -1.26 9.96
N TRP A 36 -3.66 -0.97 8.70
CA TRP A 36 -4.76 -1.58 7.98
C TRP A 36 -4.33 -2.10 6.62
N GLN A 37 -4.73 -3.33 6.28
CA GLN A 37 -4.42 -3.96 5.00
C GLN A 37 -5.69 -4.20 4.21
N THR A 38 -5.68 -3.81 2.94
CA THR A 38 -6.82 -3.99 2.03
C THR A 38 -6.34 -4.10 0.58
N LEU A 39 -7.15 -4.71 -0.29
CA LEU A 39 -6.94 -4.59 -1.73
C LEU A 39 -7.27 -3.17 -2.15
N ASP A 40 -6.34 -2.49 -2.81
CA ASP A 40 -6.53 -1.13 -3.31
C ASP A 40 -5.83 -0.89 -4.66
N LEU A 41 -6.16 0.22 -5.31
CA LEU A 41 -5.63 0.61 -6.62
C LEU A 41 -4.68 1.80 -6.47
N ALA A 42 -3.37 1.58 -6.62
CA ALA A 42 -2.38 2.66 -6.66
C ALA A 42 -2.40 3.35 -8.03
N PRO A 43 -2.06 4.66 -8.10
CA PRO A 43 -1.65 5.54 -7.01
C PRO A 43 -2.83 6.21 -6.27
N SER A 44 -4.07 5.97 -6.68
CA SER A 44 -5.27 6.66 -6.16
C SER A 44 -5.73 6.20 -4.78
N TYR A 45 -5.48 4.94 -4.40
CA TYR A 45 -5.89 4.32 -3.14
C TYR A 45 -7.34 4.64 -2.68
N PRO A 46 -8.38 4.43 -3.53
CA PRO A 46 -9.74 4.83 -3.21
C PRO A 46 -10.30 4.25 -1.92
N ARG A 47 -9.95 3.01 -1.53
CA ARG A 47 -10.47 2.42 -0.28
C ARG A 47 -9.82 3.03 0.95
N ILE A 48 -8.51 3.27 0.90
CA ILE A 48 -7.80 3.98 1.96
C ILE A 48 -8.38 5.38 2.13
N HIS A 49 -8.59 6.15 1.05
CA HIS A 49 -9.19 7.48 1.15
C HIS A 49 -10.59 7.44 1.80
N LYS A 50 -11.46 6.52 1.34
CA LYS A 50 -12.80 6.36 1.93
C LYS A 50 -12.74 6.02 3.43
N PHE A 51 -11.77 5.21 3.84
CA PHE A 51 -11.57 4.89 5.25
C PHE A 51 -11.10 6.11 6.06
N LEU A 52 -10.19 6.92 5.52
CA LEU A 52 -9.73 8.14 6.19
C LEU A 52 -10.85 9.19 6.30
N ASP A 53 -11.72 9.28 5.29
CA ASP A 53 -12.89 10.15 5.35
C ASP A 53 -13.86 9.71 6.45
N PHE A 54 -14.10 8.40 6.57
CA PHE A 54 -14.86 7.83 7.67
C PHE A 54 -14.20 8.08 9.03
N TRP A 55 -12.88 7.89 9.13
CA TRP A 55 -12.12 8.15 10.36
C TRP A 55 -12.29 9.59 10.85
N ARG A 56 -12.18 10.56 9.93
CA ARG A 56 -12.38 11.99 10.22
C ARG A 56 -13.80 12.31 10.68
N ALA A 57 -14.80 11.62 10.13
CA ALA A 57 -16.20 11.83 10.49
C ALA A 57 -16.55 11.24 11.87
N GLU A 58 -16.03 10.04 12.20
CA GLU A 58 -16.54 9.25 13.32
C GLU A 58 -15.59 9.18 14.53
N ILE A 59 -14.29 9.04 14.31
CA ILE A 59 -13.35 8.65 15.38
C ILE A 59 -12.87 9.86 16.21
N GLN A 60 -13.14 11.08 15.74
CA GLN A 60 -12.75 12.36 16.36
C GLN A 60 -11.24 12.53 16.66
N ALA A 61 -10.42 11.54 16.32
CA ALA A 61 -8.98 11.55 16.51
C ALA A 61 -8.25 12.29 15.37
N VAL A 62 -7.25 13.09 15.74
CA VAL A 62 -6.51 13.91 14.78
C VAL A 62 -5.46 13.05 14.09
N ILE A 63 -5.61 12.84 12.79
CA ILE A 63 -4.63 12.13 11.97
C ILE A 63 -3.38 13.01 11.82
N HIS A 64 -2.24 12.50 12.26
CA HIS A 64 -0.93 13.14 12.09
C HIS A 64 -0.36 12.86 10.70
N SER A 65 -0.32 11.59 10.29
CA SER A 65 0.22 11.19 9.00
C SER A 65 -0.36 9.86 8.52
N VAL A 66 -0.42 9.68 7.21
CA VAL A 66 -0.78 8.40 6.59
C VAL A 66 0.28 7.98 5.60
N GLN A 67 0.75 6.73 5.70
CA GLN A 67 1.73 6.16 4.78
C GLN A 67 1.14 4.93 4.08
N PRO A 68 0.65 5.07 2.84
CA PRO A 68 0.24 3.94 2.04
C PRO A 68 1.46 3.23 1.45
N ARG A 69 1.59 1.93 1.72
CA ARG A 69 2.58 1.04 1.12
C ARG A 69 1.88 -0.03 0.31
N GLN A 70 2.20 -0.13 -0.98
CA GLN A 70 1.73 -1.22 -1.81
C GLN A 70 2.89 -2.14 -2.18
N ARG A 71 2.66 -3.46 -2.16
CA ARG A 71 3.66 -4.40 -2.65
C ARG A 71 3.78 -4.22 -4.17
N ARG A 72 4.93 -3.73 -4.62
CA ARG A 72 5.28 -3.81 -6.04
C ARG A 72 5.39 -5.28 -6.40
N THR A 73 4.58 -5.72 -7.35
CA THR A 73 4.82 -7.00 -8.00
C THR A 73 6.03 -6.78 -8.88
N ALA A 74 7.16 -7.41 -8.54
CA ALA A 74 8.29 -7.44 -9.44
C ALA A 74 7.79 -7.99 -10.77
N GLY A 75 7.91 -7.21 -11.84
CA GLY A 75 7.71 -7.74 -13.18
C GLY A 75 8.71 -8.86 -13.36
N ALA A 76 8.24 -10.09 -13.54
CA ALA A 76 9.07 -11.15 -14.06
C ALA A 76 9.39 -10.77 -15.52
N GLY A 77 10.56 -10.17 -15.75
CA GLY A 77 11.00 -9.80 -17.09
C GLY A 77 11.92 -8.59 -17.11
N GLU A 78 13.17 -8.77 -16.69
CA GLU A 78 14.30 -8.00 -17.22
C GLU A 78 15.50 -8.94 -17.32
N GLY A 79 15.58 -9.61 -18.46
CA GLY A 79 16.77 -10.37 -18.86
C GLY A 79 17.93 -9.42 -19.06
N SER A 80 18.76 -9.25 -18.03
CA SER A 80 20.07 -8.61 -18.18
C SER A 80 21.09 -9.64 -18.68
N GLN A 81 21.11 -9.76 -20.01
CA GLN A 81 22.31 -9.85 -20.85
C GLN A 81 23.44 -10.77 -20.35
N CYS A 82 23.50 -11.99 -20.90
CA CYS A 82 24.71 -12.79 -20.94
C CYS A 82 25.82 -11.94 -21.58
N ARG A 83 26.87 -11.60 -20.83
CA ARG A 83 28.09 -11.03 -21.40
C ARG A 83 28.85 -12.16 -22.08
N ASP A 84 28.76 -12.21 -23.40
CA ASP A 84 29.70 -12.95 -24.23
C ASP A 84 31.10 -12.38 -23.99
N HIS A 85 31.90 -13.06 -23.16
CA HIS A 85 33.35 -12.90 -23.20
C HIS A 85 33.89 -13.84 -24.25
N SER A 86 33.77 -13.45 -25.51
CA SER A 86 34.74 -13.85 -26.52
C SER A 86 35.91 -12.88 -26.42
N SER A 87 36.90 -13.21 -25.60
CA SER A 87 38.26 -12.73 -25.80
C SER A 87 39.08 -13.92 -26.27
N SER A 88 39.38 -13.88 -27.56
CA SER A 88 40.54 -14.54 -28.16
C SER A 88 41.83 -14.22 -27.40
N LEU A 89 42.81 -15.10 -27.64
CA LEU A 89 44.26 -15.02 -27.35
C LEU A 89 44.67 -15.75 -26.06
N ASP A 90 45.04 -17.03 -26.16
CA ASP A 90 46.39 -17.46 -26.57
C ASP A 90 46.32 -18.80 -27.32
#